data_AF-A0A7W1N3L9-F1
#
_entry.id   AF-A0A7W1N3L9-F1
#
_cell.length_a   1.000
_cell.length_b   1.000
_cell.length_c   1.000
_cell.angle_alpha   90.00
_cell.angle_beta   90.00
_cell.angle_gamma   90.00
#
_symmetry.space_group_name_H-M   'P 1'
#
loop_
_entity.id
_entity.type
_entity.pdbx_description
1 polymer ?
#
loop_
_entity_poly.entity_id
_entity_poly.type
_entity_poly.pdbx_seq_one_letter_code
_entity_poly.pdbx_strand_id
1 'polypeptide(L)'
;MAHRVPRVLLHVVAPDLSAVGYLAGSTAGALGYDAAHTLTLPVALSAFGVLFDAETATQLGLIWLTHIGVDRALGCELKYPTGSKDTHLERV
;
A
#
# COMPACT_ATOMS: atom_id res chain seq x y z
N MET A 1 19.33 -25.16 -7.10
CA MET A 1 19.46 -23.70 -6.91
C MET A 1 18.11 -23.19 -6.41
N ALA A 2 17.95 -23.02 -5.10
CA ALA A 2 16.69 -22.56 -4.53
C ALA A 2 16.45 -21.10 -4.96
N HIS A 3 15.37 -20.85 -5.68
CA HIS A 3 14.91 -19.52 -6.05
C HIS A 3 14.58 -18.76 -4.77
N ARG A 4 15.58 -18.08 -4.17
CA ARG A 4 15.33 -17.16 -3.06
C ARG A 4 14.60 -15.98 -3.67
N VAL A 5 13.28 -15.94 -3.49
CA VAL A 5 12.49 -14.77 -3.79
C VAL A 5 13.13 -13.60 -3.02
N PRO A 6 13.57 -12.52 -3.70
CA PRO A 6 14.21 -11.41 -3.02
C PRO A 6 13.23 -10.85 -2.00
N ARG A 7 13.67 -10.71 -0.74
CA ARG A 7 12.81 -10.30 0.39
C ARG A 7 12.11 -8.97 0.11
N VAL A 8 12.70 -8.11 -0.72
CA VAL A 8 12.12 -6.84 -1.19
C VAL A 8 10.79 -7.07 -1.91
N LEU A 9 10.66 -8.12 -2.71
CA LEU A 9 9.44 -8.40 -3.48
C LEU A 9 8.25 -8.70 -2.57
N LEU A 10 8.48 -9.40 -1.45
CA LEU A 10 7.43 -9.68 -0.47
C LEU A 10 6.90 -8.41 0.19
N HIS A 11 7.79 -7.46 0.48
CA HIS A 11 7.40 -6.20 1.13
C HIS A 11 6.64 -5.27 0.18
N VAL A 12 6.90 -5.34 -1.12
CA VAL A 12 6.12 -4.61 -2.14
C VAL A 12 4.70 -5.16 -2.24
N VAL A 13 4.49 -6.48 -2.16
CA VAL A 13 3.14 -7.08 -2.32
C VAL A 13 2.31 -7.05 -1.02
N ALA A 14 2.95 -6.80 0.13
CA ALA A 14 2.28 -6.83 1.43
C ALA A 14 1.10 -5.84 1.57
N PRO A 15 1.16 -4.59 1.08
CA PRO A 15 0.03 -3.67 1.13
C PRO A 15 -1.17 -4.16 0.34
N ASP A 16 -0.97 -4.91 -0.76
CA ASP A 16 -2.05 -5.40 -1.62
C ASP A 16 -2.86 -6.53 -0.98
N LEU A 17 -2.35 -7.19 0.06
CA LEU A 17 -3.12 -8.15 0.87
C LEU A 17 -4.35 -7.50 1.53
N SER A 18 -4.35 -6.17 1.69
CA SER A 18 -5.52 -5.43 2.15
C SER A 18 -6.75 -5.61 1.23
N ALA A 19 -6.56 -5.98 -0.04
CA ALA A 19 -7.64 -6.28 -0.97
C ALA A 19 -8.48 -7.50 -0.57
N VAL A 20 -8.00 -8.37 0.32
CA VAL A 20 -8.78 -9.47 0.91
C VAL A 20 -10.00 -8.95 1.66
N GLY A 21 -9.98 -7.70 2.15
CA GLY A 21 -11.13 -7.03 2.77
C GLY A 21 -12.36 -6.97 1.86
N TYR A 22 -12.19 -7.01 0.53
CA TYR A 22 -13.32 -7.06 -0.41
C TYR A 22 -14.14 -8.35 -0.30
N LEU A 23 -13.60 -9.43 0.27
CA LEU A 23 -14.36 -10.64 0.57
C LEU A 23 -15.42 -10.42 1.67
N ALA A 24 -15.21 -9.44 2.55
CA ALA A 24 -16.13 -9.07 3.61
C ALA A 24 -17.12 -7.96 3.21
N GLY A 25 -17.06 -7.48 1.95
CA GLY A 25 -17.94 -6.46 1.40
C GLY A 25 -17.18 -5.22 0.89
N SER A 26 -17.85 -4.41 0.06
CA SER A 26 -17.24 -3.25 -0.61
C SER A 26 -16.71 -2.20 0.37
N THR A 27 -17.44 -1.93 1.47
CA THR A 27 -17.04 -0.97 2.50
C THR A 27 -15.81 -1.44 3.28
N ALA A 28 -15.76 -2.72 3.67
CA ALA A 28 -14.63 -3.29 4.39
C ALA A 28 -13.37 -3.36 3.50
N GLY A 29 -13.55 -3.71 2.22
CA GLY A 29 -12.49 -3.70 1.22
C GLY A 29 -11.93 -2.30 0.95
N ALA A 30 -12.79 -1.31 0.77
CA ALA A 30 -12.40 0.09 0.56
C ALA A 30 -11.61 0.63 1.77
N LEU A 31 -12.15 0.49 2.99
CA LEU A 31 -11.48 0.96 4.20
C LEU A 31 -10.13 0.27 4.43
N GLY A 32 -10.05 -1.05 4.22
CA GLY A 32 -8.81 -1.81 4.35
C GLY A 32 -7.76 -1.39 3.33
N TYR A 33 -8.17 -1.24 2.06
CA TYR A 33 -7.31 -0.82 0.97
C TYR A 33 -6.78 0.60 1.17
N ASP A 34 -7.66 1.54 1.51
CA ASP A 34 -7.34 2.95 1.71
C ASP A 34 -6.42 3.14 2.93
N ALA A 35 -6.62 2.36 4.00
CA ALA A 35 -5.74 2.37 5.16
C ALA A 35 -4.33 1.88 4.82
N ALA A 36 -4.19 0.88 3.93
CA ALA A 36 -2.89 0.39 3.47
C ALA A 36 -2.22 1.32 2.44
N HIS A 37 -3.01 2.09 1.70
CA HIS A 37 -2.55 2.99 0.64
C HIS A 37 -2.57 4.48 1.03
N THR A 38 -2.63 4.78 2.33
CA THR A 38 -2.36 6.13 2.84
C THR A 38 -0.87 6.40 2.91
N LEU A 39 -0.44 7.61 2.54
CA LEU A 39 0.96 8.01 2.63
C LEU A 39 1.39 8.28 4.09
N THR A 40 0.45 8.50 5.00
CA THR A 40 0.75 8.86 6.39
C THR A 40 1.61 7.82 7.10
N LEU A 41 1.25 6.54 6.99
CA LEU A 41 1.97 5.45 7.66
C LEU A 41 3.40 5.27 7.13
N PRO A 42 3.63 5.13 5.81
CA PRO A 42 4.99 4.93 5.30
C PRO A 42 5.87 6.18 5.42
N VAL A 43 5.32 7.40 5.37
CA VAL A 43 6.07 8.63 5.70
C VAL A 43 6.47 8.63 7.17
N ALA A 44 5.54 8.34 8.09
CA ALA A 44 5.83 8.28 9.51
C ALA A 44 6.87 7.20 9.84
N LEU A 45 6.79 6.03 9.20
CA LEU A 45 7.75 4.94 9.37
C LEU A 45 9.14 5.33 8.84
N SER A 46 9.21 6.00 7.68
CA SER A 46 10.47 6.50 7.11
C SER A 46 11.10 7.56 8.02
N ALA A 47 10.30 8.52 8.51
CA ALA A 47 10.76 9.56 9.43
C ALA A 47 11.25 8.97 10.76
N PHE A 48 10.53 8.00 11.32
CA PHE A 48 10.96 7.26 12.50
C PHE A 48 12.30 6.56 12.25
N GLY A 49 12.44 5.87 11.11
CA GLY A 49 13.70 5.21 10.74
C GLY A 49 14.88 6.17 10.72
N VAL A 50 14.71 7.36 10.16
CA VAL A 50 15.75 8.40 10.13
C VAL A 50 16.04 8.97 11.52
N LEU A 51 15.01 9.29 12.30
CA LEU A 51 15.16 9.92 13.62
C LEU A 51 15.83 9.00 14.65
N PHE A 52 15.62 7.69 14.53
CA PHE A 52 16.15 6.68 15.47
C PHE A 52 17.28 5.82 14.88
N ASP A 53 17.85 6.23 13.74
CA ASP A 53 18.91 5.50 13.03
C ASP A 53 18.58 4.01 12.76
N ALA A 54 17.30 3.73 12.54
CA ALA A 54 16.78 2.39 12.29
C ALA A 54 16.70 2.14 10.77
N GLU A 55 17.82 1.71 10.18
CA GLU A 55 17.97 1.48 8.75
C GLU A 55 16.84 0.63 8.14
N THR A 56 16.45 -0.45 8.82
CA THR A 56 15.35 -1.32 8.39
C THR A 56 14.02 -0.57 8.29
N ALA A 57 13.70 0.31 9.25
CA ALA A 57 12.45 1.08 9.21
C ALA A 57 12.45 2.09 8.06
N THR A 58 13.59 2.74 7.81
CA THR A 58 13.76 3.63 6.66
C THR A 58 13.58 2.87 5.34
N GLN A 59 14.23 1.71 5.19
CA GLN A 59 14.11 0.88 3.98
C GLN A 59 12.67 0.42 3.74
N LEU A 60 11.98 -0.07 4.77
CA LEU A 60 10.59 -0.51 4.67
C LEU A 60 9.64 0.65 4.32
N GLY A 61 9.83 1.82 4.95
CA GLY A 61 9.03 3.01 4.67
C GLY A 61 9.20 3.50 3.21
N LEU A 62 10.43 3.50 2.69
CA LEU A 62 10.71 3.89 1.31
C LEU A 62 10.19 2.88 0.28
N ILE A 63 10.30 1.57 0.57
CA ILE A 63 9.72 0.52 -0.29
C ILE A 63 8.19 0.68 -0.35
N TRP A 64 7.55 0.92 0.80
CA TRP A 64 6.11 1.12 0.87
C TRP A 64 5.66 2.41 0.18
N LEU A 65 6.41 3.52 0.33
CA LEU A 65 6.18 4.74 -0.45
C LEU A 65 6.25 4.49 -1.96
N THR A 66 7.25 3.72 -2.40
CA THR A 66 7.42 3.36 -3.80
C THR A 66 6.24 2.53 -4.30
N HIS A 67 5.76 1.57 -3.51
CA HIS A 67 4.57 0.78 -3.82
C HIS A 67 3.34 1.65 -4.07
N ILE A 68 3.01 2.54 -3.11
CA ILE A 68 1.86 3.45 -3.24
C ILE A 68 2.04 4.39 -4.44
N GLY A 69 3.25 4.89 -4.67
CA GLY A 69 3.55 5.76 -5.82
C GLY A 69 3.32 5.07 -7.16
N VAL A 70 3.76 3.81 -7.30
CA VAL A 70 3.55 2.99 -8.50
C VAL A 70 2.07 2.66 -8.68
N ASP A 71 1.36 2.28 -7.61
CA ASP A 71 -0.08 1.98 -7.62
C ASP A 71 -0.88 3.17 -8.16
N ARG A 72 -0.63 4.38 -7.63
CA ARG A 72 -1.29 5.62 -8.07
C ARG A 72 -0.90 6.03 -9.49
N ALA A 73 0.36 5.83 -9.89
CA ALA A 73 0.81 6.13 -11.26
C ALA A 73 0.16 5.23 -12.31
N LEU A 74 -0.24 4.01 -11.92
CA LEU A 74 -0.97 3.06 -12.76
C LEU A 74 -2.49 3.31 -12.76
N GLY A 75 -2.99 4.30 -12.01
CA GLY A 75 -4.41 4.64 -11.94
C GLY A 75 -5.21 3.80 -10.94
N CYS A 76 -4.55 3.00 -10.10
CA CYS A 76 -5.18 2.34 -8.97
C CYS A 76 -5.34 3.37 -7.84
N GLU A 77 -6.49 4.01 -7.76
CA GLU A 77 -6.77 5.04 -6.75
C GLU A 77 -7.51 4.50 -5.53
N LEU A 78 -7.69 5.38 -4.52
CA LEU A 78 -8.55 5.16 -3.35
C LEU A 78 -9.96 4.78 -3.83
N LYS A 79 -10.51 3.71 -3.24
CA LYS A 79 -11.74 3.09 -3.73
C LYS A 79 -12.92 3.56 -2.89
N TYR A 80 -13.96 4.10 -3.53
CA TYR A 80 -15.18 4.45 -2.81
C TYR A 80 -15.91 3.19 -2.33
N PRO A 81 -16.58 3.24 -1.15
CA PRO A 81 -17.34 2.12 -0.60
C PRO A 81 -18.55 1.69 -1.47
N THR A 82 -18.89 2.47 -2.50
CA THR A 82 -19.98 2.21 -3.45
C THR A 82 -19.63 1.17 -4.52
N GLY A 83 -18.35 0.89 -4.77
CA GLY A 83 -17.91 -0.13 -5.73
C GLY A 83 -16.39 -0.13 -5.94
N SER A 84 -15.80 -1.28 -6.28
CA SER A 84 -14.34 -1.41 -6.48
C SER A 84 -13.77 -0.64 -7.68
N LYS A 85 -14.64 -0.07 -8.51
CA LYS A 85 -14.36 0.75 -9.70
C LYS A 85 -14.87 2.19 -9.56
N ASP A 86 -15.39 2.56 -8.39
CA ASP A 86 -15.68 3.95 -8.11
C ASP A 86 -14.41 4.56 -7.54
N THR A 87 -13.64 5.19 -8.42
CA THR A 87 -12.50 6.03 -8.05
C THR A 87 -12.80 7.47 -8.47
N HIS A 88 -12.03 8.44 -7.96
CA HIS A 88 -12.26 9.84 -8.28
C HIS A 88 -11.98 10.14 -9.78
N LEU A 89 -11.16 9.31 -10.45
CA LEU A 89 -10.87 9.40 -11.88
C LEU A 89 -11.80 8.59 -12.80
N GLU A 90 -12.48 7.55 -12.31
CA GLU A 90 -13.40 6.73 -13.12
C GLU A 90 -14.85 7.27 -13.17
N ARG A 91 -15.14 8.36 -12.44
CA ARG A 91 -16.45 9.02 -12.47
C ARG A 91 -16.57 10.03 -13.62
N VAL A 92 -16.55 9.53 -14.87
CA VAL A 92 -17.02 10.27 -16.07
C VAL A 92 -18.35 9.71 -16.52
#